data_AF-A0A443QIH7-F1
#
_entry.id   AF-A0A443QIH7-F1
#
_cell.length_a   1.000
_cell.length_b   1.000
_cell.length_c   1.000
_cell.angle_alpha   90.00
_cell.angle_beta   90.00
_cell.angle_gamma   90.00
#
_symmetry.space_group_name_H-M   'P 1'
#
loop_
_entity.id
_entity.type
_entity.pdbx_description
1 polymer ?
#
loop_
_entity_poly.entity_id
_entity_poly.type
_entity_poly.pdbx_seq_one_letter_code
_entity_poly.pdbx_strand_id
1 'polypeptide(L)'
;RWCPNPLCSHVVKVKFFDSLKVRCYCGKTFCFECGENWHEPVNCDLLKKWIKKCKDDGETGKWILANTKSCPTCNVNIEKNGGCNWVTCKKCRSTFCWLCLKTFRNHLHCNVYKTSSDETKDGNRYSLQKYMFHFDRYMNHKKSLQFENKLYASVNHKIDEMQLKHNWCFAEVQFLKKAVDVLRECRQTL
;
A
#
# COMPACT_ATOMS: atom_id res chain seq x y z
N ARG A 1 0.07 -17.31 20.50
CA ARG A 1 -0.90 -16.27 20.09
C ARG A 1 -1.84 -16.82 19.02
N TRP A 2 -3.13 -16.50 19.09
CA TRP A 2 -4.13 -16.88 18.08
C TRP A 2 -3.84 -16.25 16.72
N CYS A 3 -4.17 -16.96 15.64
CA CYS A 3 -4.15 -16.40 14.30
C CYS A 3 -5.17 -15.24 14.18
N PRO A 4 -4.81 -14.09 13.59
CA PRO A 4 -5.75 -12.98 13.41
C PRO A 4 -6.76 -13.21 12.26
N ASN A 5 -6.66 -14.32 11.52
CA ASN A 5 -7.65 -14.67 10.51
C ASN A 5 -8.93 -15.19 11.21
N PRO A 6 -10.10 -14.55 11.06
CA PRO A 6 -11.34 -14.95 11.74
C PRO A 6 -11.82 -16.37 11.41
N LEU A 7 -11.40 -16.91 10.25
CA LEU A 7 -11.76 -18.26 9.81
C LEU A 7 -10.72 -19.32 10.23
N CYS A 8 -9.77 -18.96 11.09
CA CYS A 8 -8.64 -19.81 11.48
C CYS A 8 -8.56 -19.98 13.00
N SER A 9 -8.71 -21.22 13.47
CA SER A 9 -8.58 -21.57 14.90
C SER A 9 -7.19 -22.05 15.29
N HIS A 10 -6.16 -21.74 14.49
CA HIS A 10 -4.79 -22.13 14.82
C HIS A 10 -4.12 -21.14 15.78
N VAL A 11 -3.20 -21.65 16.60
CA VAL A 11 -2.35 -20.88 17.51
C VAL A 11 -0.89 -21.03 17.09
N VAL A 12 -0.16 -19.92 17.08
CA VAL A 12 1.31 -19.93 16.90
C VAL A 12 1.98 -19.97 18.27
N LYS A 13 2.94 -20.88 18.45
CA LYS A 13 3.83 -20.97 19.62
C LYS A 13 5.24 -20.55 19.22
N VAL A 14 5.89 -19.74 20.06
CA VAL A 14 7.27 -19.28 19.89
C VAL A 14 8.06 -19.56 21.17
N LYS A 15 9.40 -19.52 21.09
CA LYS A 15 10.29 -19.76 22.25
C LYS A 15 10.30 -18.59 23.23
N PHE A 16 10.24 -17.37 22.73
CA PHE A 16 10.29 -16.12 23.50
C PHE A 16 9.29 -15.12 22.94
N PHE A 17 8.75 -14.27 23.81
CA PHE A 17 7.78 -13.24 23.42
C PHE A 17 8.54 -12.01 22.90
N ASP A 18 8.39 -11.71 21.61
CA ASP A 18 9.07 -10.60 20.93
C ASP A 18 8.32 -10.21 19.64
N SER A 19 8.67 -9.06 19.05
CA SER A 19 8.16 -8.52 17.78
C SER A 19 8.70 -9.31 16.59
N LEU A 20 8.22 -10.54 16.44
CA LEU A 20 8.63 -11.46 15.38
C LEU A 20 7.59 -11.58 14.26
N LYS A 21 8.07 -11.67 13.03
CA LYS A 21 7.27 -12.07 11.86
C LYS A 21 6.96 -13.56 11.97
N VAL A 22 5.70 -13.90 12.21
CA VAL A 22 5.25 -15.30 12.27
C VAL A 22 4.27 -15.61 11.15
N ARG A 23 4.31 -16.85 10.66
CA ARG A 23 3.39 -17.37 9.64
C ARG A 23 2.54 -18.48 10.24
N CYS A 24 1.23 -18.33 10.16
CA CYS A 24 0.28 -19.38 10.50
C CYS A 24 0.17 -20.43 9.38
N TYR A 25 -0.26 -21.65 9.70
CA TYR A 25 -0.55 -22.70 8.72
C TYR A 25 -1.58 -22.27 7.65
N CYS A 26 -2.52 -21.38 7.98
CA CYS A 26 -3.45 -20.82 6.98
C CYS A 26 -2.79 -19.80 6.00
N GLY A 27 -1.48 -19.58 6.10
CA GLY A 27 -0.71 -18.64 5.27
C GLY A 27 -0.69 -17.19 5.77
N LYS A 28 -1.52 -16.84 6.77
CA LYS A 28 -1.54 -15.49 7.35
C LYS A 28 -0.20 -15.19 8.06
N THR A 29 0.43 -14.09 7.67
CA THR A 29 1.64 -13.56 8.31
C THR A 29 1.29 -12.34 9.16
N PHE A 30 1.80 -12.27 10.39
CA PHE A 30 1.47 -11.21 11.36
C PHE A 30 2.59 -11.04 12.40
N CYS A 31 2.55 -9.94 13.15
CA CYS A 31 3.47 -9.69 14.27
C CYS A 31 3.02 -10.48 15.50
N PHE A 32 3.92 -11.26 16.10
CA PHE A 32 3.60 -12.05 17.28
C PHE A 32 3.31 -11.20 18.53
N GLU A 33 3.96 -10.05 18.68
CA GLU A 33 3.77 -9.18 19.85
C GLU A 33 2.42 -8.47 19.83
N CYS A 34 2.08 -7.76 18.75
CA CYS A 34 0.86 -6.93 18.70
C CYS A 34 -0.34 -7.63 18.02
N GLY A 35 -0.11 -8.59 17.13
CA GLY A 35 -1.15 -9.30 16.38
C GLY A 35 -1.59 -8.64 15.08
N GLU A 36 -1.11 -7.44 14.79
CA GLU A 36 -1.34 -6.76 13.51
C GLU A 36 -0.60 -7.46 12.37
N ASN A 37 -0.92 -7.10 11.12
CA ASN A 37 -0.10 -7.50 9.98
C ASN A 37 1.38 -7.14 10.23
N TRP A 38 2.31 -7.94 9.70
CA TRP A 38 3.74 -7.62 9.83
C TRP A 38 4.02 -6.19 9.35
N HIS A 39 4.73 -5.42 10.15
CA HIS A 39 4.76 -3.97 10.02
C HIS A 39 6.17 -3.39 10.11
N GLU A 40 7.17 -4.14 9.68
CA GLU A 40 8.48 -3.53 9.43
C GLU A 40 8.33 -2.42 8.37
N PRO A 41 8.95 -1.23 8.58
CA PRO A 41 10.01 -0.93 9.56
C PRO A 41 9.54 -0.39 10.91
N VAL A 42 8.24 -0.17 11.13
CA VAL A 42 7.74 0.47 12.34
C VAL A 42 7.61 -0.51 13.51
N ASN A 43 7.86 -0.06 14.74
CA ASN A 43 7.62 -0.88 15.94
C ASN A 43 6.13 -0.92 16.31
N CYS A 44 5.77 -1.88 17.18
CA CYS A 44 4.39 -2.10 17.62
C CYS A 44 3.74 -0.85 18.24
N ASP A 45 4.47 -0.11 19.07
CA ASP A 45 3.96 1.05 19.80
C ASP A 45 3.59 2.22 18.87
N LEU A 46 4.49 2.54 17.93
CA LEU A 46 4.26 3.59 16.95
C LEU A 46 3.14 3.22 15.99
N LEU A 47 3.06 1.96 15.55
CA LEU A 47 1.95 1.49 14.73
C LEU A 47 0.61 1.64 15.47
N LYS A 48 0.54 1.25 16.75
CA LYS A 48 -0.68 1.37 17.55
C LYS A 48 -1.13 2.82 17.68
N LYS A 49 -0.19 3.75 17.94
CA LYS A 49 -0.46 5.19 17.97
C LYS A 49 -0.97 5.71 16.62
N TRP A 50 -0.35 5.28 15.52
CA TRP A 50 -0.75 5.67 14.16
C TRP A 50 -2.15 5.18 13.79
N ILE A 51 -2.45 3.91 14.04
CA ILE A 51 -3.77 3.32 13.80
C ILE A 51 -4.85 4.05 14.62
N LYS A 52 -4.57 4.36 15.89
CA LYS A 52 -5.50 5.14 16.72
C LYS A 52 -5.76 6.52 16.11
N LYS A 53 -4.71 7.26 15.75
CA LYS A 53 -4.84 8.58 15.12
C LYS A 53 -5.62 8.54 13.80
N CYS A 54 -5.40 7.51 12.98
CA CYS A 54 -6.14 7.32 11.73
C CYS A 54 -7.62 7.01 11.94
N LYS A 55 -7.99 6.38 13.06
CA LYS A 55 -9.39 6.14 13.43
C LYS A 55 -10.04 7.43 13.92
N ASP A 56 -9.36 8.16 14.79
CA ASP A 56 -9.87 9.38 15.42
C ASP A 56 -10.03 10.52 14.38
N ASP A 57 -9.07 10.69 13.47
CA ASP A 57 -9.05 11.76 12.45
C ASP A 57 -9.54 11.28 11.06
N GLY A 58 -10.00 10.03 10.96
CA GLY A 58 -10.20 9.33 9.69
C GLY A 58 -11.31 9.89 8.81
N GLU A 59 -12.37 10.46 9.39
CA GLU A 59 -13.48 11.03 8.63
C GLU A 59 -13.07 12.30 7.86
N THR A 60 -12.22 13.14 8.46
CA THR A 60 -11.66 14.32 7.78
C THR A 60 -10.67 13.93 6.68
N GLY A 61 -9.88 12.87 6.90
CA GLY A 61 -8.92 12.35 5.91
C GLY A 61 -9.56 11.62 4.71
N LYS A 62 -10.68 10.91 4.92
CA LYS A 62 -11.43 10.21 3.87
C LYS A 62 -12.03 11.16 2.83
N TRP A 63 -12.52 12.32 3.27
CA TRP A 63 -13.06 13.35 2.37
C TRP A 63 -11.98 13.93 1.44
N ILE A 64 -10.72 13.99 1.91
CA ILE A 64 -9.57 14.51 1.14
C ILE A 64 -8.98 13.46 0.18
N LEU A 65 -9.03 12.17 0.54
CA LEU A 65 -8.64 11.05 -0.34
C LEU A 65 -9.73 10.69 -1.35
N ALA A 66 -10.18 11.69 -2.11
CA ALA A 66 -11.05 11.46 -3.25
C ALA A 66 -10.46 10.34 -4.14
N ASN A 67 -11.27 9.33 -4.45
CA ASN A 67 -10.91 8.26 -5.39
C ASN A 67 -10.67 8.79 -6.81
N THR A 68 -10.97 10.06 -7.01
CA THR A 68 -10.89 10.80 -8.25
C THR A 68 -9.92 11.95 -8.07
N LYS A 69 -8.98 12.11 -9.02
CA LYS A 69 -8.08 13.26 -9.11
C LYS A 69 -8.10 13.81 -10.53
N SER A 70 -7.89 15.11 -10.70
CA SER A 70 -7.84 15.75 -12.02
C SER A 70 -6.48 15.54 -12.68
N CYS A 71 -6.49 15.28 -13.98
CA CYS A 71 -5.26 15.22 -14.78
C CYS A 71 -4.51 16.55 -14.72
N PRO A 72 -3.21 16.59 -14.38
CA PRO A 72 -2.44 17.83 -14.29
C PRO A 72 -2.24 18.51 -15.65
N THR A 73 -2.53 17.84 -16.76
CA THR A 73 -2.35 18.37 -18.13
C THR A 73 -3.64 18.87 -18.76
N CYS A 74 -4.75 18.13 -18.61
CA CYS A 74 -6.02 18.45 -19.30
C CYS A 74 -7.23 18.55 -18.36
N ASN A 75 -7.00 18.49 -17.05
CA ASN A 75 -7.98 18.65 -15.98
C ASN A 75 -9.18 17.69 -15.98
N VAL A 76 -9.15 16.63 -16.81
CA VAL A 76 -10.18 15.59 -16.77
C VAL A 76 -10.08 14.79 -15.47
N ASN A 77 -11.22 14.47 -14.87
CA ASN A 77 -11.30 13.61 -13.70
C ASN A 77 -10.88 12.18 -14.06
N ILE A 78 -9.98 11.61 -13.25
CA ILE A 78 -9.48 10.25 -13.40
C ILE A 78 -9.76 9.49 -12.11
N GLU A 79 -10.33 8.29 -12.22
CA GLU A 79 -10.47 7.35 -11.11
C GLU A 79 -9.33 6.32 -11.16
N LYS A 80 -8.71 6.04 -10.00
CA LYS A 80 -7.64 5.04 -9.90
C LYS A 80 -8.21 3.63 -9.93
N ASN A 81 -7.87 2.85 -10.97
CA ASN A 81 -8.37 1.50 -11.20
C ASN A 81 -7.35 0.37 -10.91
N GLY A 82 -6.25 0.67 -10.22
CA GLY A 82 -5.20 -0.30 -9.89
C GLY A 82 -4.23 0.19 -8.83
N GLY A 83 -3.27 -0.67 -8.46
CA GLY A 83 -2.29 -0.38 -7.41
C GLY A 83 -1.14 0.54 -7.84
N CYS A 84 -0.87 0.66 -9.14
CA CYS A 84 0.23 1.49 -9.63
C CYS A 84 -0.02 2.98 -9.38
N ASN A 85 1.00 3.69 -8.90
CA ASN A 85 0.93 5.15 -8.71
C ASN A 85 1.28 5.91 -10.00
N TRP A 86 1.82 5.24 -11.01
CA TRP A 86 2.05 5.84 -12.32
C TRP A 86 0.80 5.67 -13.18
N VAL A 87 0.08 6.77 -13.40
CA VAL A 87 -1.23 6.76 -14.06
C VAL A 87 -1.13 7.47 -15.41
N THR A 88 -1.77 6.90 -16.43
CA THR A 88 -1.86 7.45 -17.78
C THR A 88 -3.24 8.05 -18.01
N CYS A 89 -3.32 9.32 -18.38
CA CYS A 89 -4.59 9.95 -18.75
C CYS A 89 -5.13 9.35 -20.05
N LYS A 90 -6.39 8.89 -20.05
CA LYS A 90 -7.02 8.33 -21.26
C LYS A 90 -7.29 9.38 -22.34
N LYS A 91 -7.51 10.64 -21.96
CA LYS A 91 -7.84 11.74 -22.89
C LYS A 91 -6.59 12.31 -23.57
N CYS A 92 -5.59 12.76 -22.81
CA CYS A 92 -4.41 13.44 -23.35
C CYS A 92 -3.13 12.58 -23.35
N ARG A 93 -3.20 11.32 -22.91
CA ARG A 93 -2.08 10.36 -22.86
C ARG A 93 -0.90 10.74 -21.97
N SER A 94 -0.95 11.86 -21.24
CA SER A 94 0.12 12.22 -20.30
C SER A 94 0.19 11.24 -19.13
N THR A 95 1.40 10.99 -18.64
CA THR A 95 1.66 10.12 -17.49
C THR A 95 2.16 10.92 -16.29
N PHE A 96 1.64 10.60 -15.10
CA PHE A 96 1.96 11.34 -13.88
C PHE A 96 1.84 10.45 -12.63
N CYS A 97 2.43 10.92 -11.53
CA CYS A 97 2.33 10.29 -10.22
C CYS A 97 1.00 10.63 -9.54
N TRP A 98 0.25 9.62 -9.12
CA TRP A 98 -1.03 9.76 -8.42
C TRP A 98 -0.92 10.52 -7.08
N LEU A 99 0.24 10.43 -6.41
CA LEU A 99 0.46 11.05 -5.10
C LEU A 99 0.72 12.55 -5.23
N CYS A 100 1.63 12.96 -6.11
CA CYS A 100 2.08 14.36 -6.19
C CYS A 100 1.57 15.11 -7.43
N LEU A 101 0.86 14.44 -8.35
CA LEU A 101 0.34 14.99 -9.60
C LEU A 101 1.40 15.57 -10.54
N LYS A 102 2.68 15.18 -10.37
CA LYS A 102 3.78 15.59 -11.24
C LYS A 102 4.05 14.55 -12.31
N THR A 103 4.39 15.02 -13.51
CA THR A 103 4.88 14.20 -14.62
C THR A 103 6.30 13.67 -14.33
N PHE A 104 6.77 12.68 -15.10
CA PHE A 104 8.07 12.03 -14.87
C PHE A 104 9.23 13.04 -14.72
N ARG A 105 9.28 14.04 -15.60
CA ARG A 105 10.33 15.08 -15.60
C ARG A 105 10.43 15.84 -14.28
N ASN A 106 9.33 15.97 -13.55
CA ASN A 106 9.24 16.76 -12.31
C ASN A 106 9.04 15.89 -11.06
N HIS A 107 9.19 14.57 -11.17
CA HIS A 107 8.97 13.61 -10.10
C HIS A 107 10.25 13.36 -9.29
N LEU A 108 10.60 14.31 -8.41
CA LEU A 108 11.75 14.20 -7.50
C LEU A 108 11.29 14.23 -6.04
N HIS A 109 11.80 13.30 -5.22
CA HIS A 109 11.58 13.23 -3.77
C HIS A 109 10.11 13.39 -3.33
N CYS A 110 9.18 12.73 -4.03
CA CYS A 110 7.75 12.85 -3.73
C CYS A 110 7.36 12.24 -2.38
N ASN A 111 8.24 11.49 -1.74
CA ASN A 111 8.09 10.90 -0.41
C ASN A 111 8.61 11.80 0.72
N VAL A 112 9.29 12.91 0.41
CA VAL A 112 9.83 13.84 1.41
C VAL A 112 8.87 15.00 1.62
N TYR A 113 8.45 15.21 2.86
CA TYR A 113 7.68 16.41 3.22
C TYR A 113 8.60 17.62 3.19
N LYS A 114 8.28 18.60 2.34
CA LYS A 114 9.02 19.86 2.25
C LYS A 114 8.23 20.95 2.95
N THR A 115 8.91 21.69 3.82
CA THR A 115 8.34 22.77 4.61
C THR A 115 8.59 24.10 3.89
N SER A 116 7.56 24.93 3.71
CA SER A 116 7.79 26.31 3.28
C SER A 116 8.14 27.21 4.48
N SER A 117 8.93 28.26 4.26
CA SER A 117 9.37 29.18 5.32
C SER A 117 8.22 29.94 6.02
N ASP A 118 7.05 29.99 5.40
CA ASP A 118 5.85 30.61 5.98
C ASP A 118 5.00 29.64 6.81
N GLU A 119 5.11 28.33 6.58
CA GLU A 119 4.34 27.30 7.30
C GLU A 119 4.83 27.10 8.75
N THR A 120 6.07 27.49 9.07
CA THR A 120 6.65 27.30 10.41
C THR A 120 6.15 28.32 11.45
N LYS A 121 5.39 29.34 11.03
CA LYS A 121 4.85 30.38 11.93
C LYS A 121 3.60 29.92 12.69
N ASP A 122 2.88 28.93 12.19
CA ASP A 122 1.70 28.32 12.81
C ASP A 122 1.93 26.82 13.03
N GLY A 123 2.39 26.46 14.24
CA GLY A 123 2.77 25.09 14.59
C GLY A 123 1.62 24.08 14.49
N ASN A 124 0.37 24.51 14.67
CA ASN A 124 -0.79 23.62 14.57
C ASN A 124 -1.08 23.28 13.11
N ARG A 125 -1.08 24.30 12.23
CA ARG A 125 -1.27 24.11 10.79
C ARG A 125 -0.16 23.26 10.18
N TYR A 126 1.10 23.53 10.57
CA TYR A 126 2.25 22.73 10.17
C TYR A 126 2.09 21.24 10.50
N SER A 127 1.73 20.96 11.76
CA SER A 127 1.58 19.58 12.25
C SER A 127 0.46 18.84 11.52
N LEU A 128 -0.66 19.52 11.25
CA LEU A 128 -1.79 18.95 10.51
C LEU A 128 -1.41 18.65 9.05
N GLN A 129 -0.76 19.57 8.36
CA GLN A 129 -0.33 19.37 6.96
C GLN A 129 0.68 18.23 6.84
N LYS A 130 1.66 18.17 7.75
CA LYS A 130 2.63 17.07 7.80
C LYS A 130 1.96 15.73 8.06
N TYR A 131 1.00 15.68 8.99
CA TYR A 131 0.19 14.48 9.21
C TYR A 131 -0.56 14.06 7.94
N MET A 132 -1.26 14.98 7.28
CA MET A 132 -2.01 14.70 6.06
C MET A 132 -1.11 14.19 4.92
N PHE A 133 0.10 14.73 4.80
CA PHE A 133 1.09 14.25 3.82
C PHE A 133 1.43 12.76 4.02
N HIS A 134 1.72 12.34 5.25
CA HIS A 134 2.06 10.95 5.55
C HIS A 134 0.83 10.04 5.53
N PHE A 135 -0.32 10.55 5.98
CA PHE A 135 -1.60 9.86 5.95
C PHE A 135 -2.04 9.50 4.52
N ASP A 136 -1.96 10.45 3.57
CA ASP A 136 -2.30 10.20 2.17
C ASP A 136 -1.45 9.10 1.54
N ARG A 137 -0.14 9.08 1.83
CA ARG A 137 0.77 8.03 1.37
C ARG A 137 0.40 6.67 1.97
N TYR A 138 0.28 6.59 3.28
CA TYR A 138 -0.10 5.37 3.98
C TYR A 138 -1.42 4.80 3.43
N MET A 139 -2.45 5.63 3.29
CA MET A 139 -3.75 5.20 2.80
C MET A 139 -3.72 4.81 1.31
N ASN A 140 -2.96 5.54 0.49
CA ASN A 140 -2.78 5.17 -0.91
C ASN A 140 -2.07 3.82 -1.07
N HIS A 141 -1.01 3.54 -0.29
CA HIS A 141 -0.32 2.25 -0.30
C HIS A 141 -1.23 1.12 0.20
N LYS A 142 -1.97 1.35 1.29
CA LYS A 142 -2.98 0.43 1.80
C LYS A 142 -4.06 0.09 0.77
N LYS A 143 -4.55 1.09 0.02
CA LYS A 143 -5.52 0.88 -1.06
C LYS A 143 -4.88 0.15 -2.26
N SER A 144 -3.64 0.49 -2.62
CA SER A 144 -2.90 -0.21 -3.67
C SER A 144 -2.73 -1.70 -3.36
N LEU A 145 -2.45 -2.05 -2.10
CA LEU A 145 -2.35 -3.45 -1.65
C LEU A 145 -3.68 -4.21 -1.80
N GLN A 146 -4.83 -3.54 -1.62
CA GLN A 146 -6.15 -4.15 -1.85
C GLN A 146 -6.37 -4.47 -3.34
N PHE A 147 -5.90 -3.62 -4.24
CA PHE A 147 -5.98 -3.86 -5.68
C PHE A 147 -5.09 -5.01 -6.14
N GLU A 148 -3.99 -5.29 -5.43
CA GLU A 148 -3.08 -6.39 -5.77
C GLU A 148 -3.72 -7.78 -5.61
N ASN A 149 -4.78 -7.92 -4.80
CA ASN A 149 -5.56 -9.17 -4.78
C ASN A 149 -6.18 -9.48 -6.16
N LYS A 150 -6.58 -8.45 -6.92
CA LYS A 150 -7.07 -8.62 -8.31
C LYS A 150 -5.92 -9.01 -9.25
N LEU A 151 -4.69 -8.57 -8.96
CA LEU A 151 -3.52 -8.92 -9.74
C LEU A 151 -3.19 -10.41 -9.63
N TYR A 152 -3.38 -11.05 -8.48
CA TYR A 152 -3.23 -12.52 -8.35
C TYR A 152 -4.14 -13.28 -9.30
N ALA A 153 -5.43 -12.89 -9.36
CA ALA A 153 -6.37 -13.56 -10.23
C ALA A 153 -5.96 -13.45 -11.71
N SER A 154 -5.52 -12.25 -12.13
CA SER A 154 -5.00 -12.00 -13.47
C SER A 154 -3.73 -12.80 -13.77
N VAL A 155 -2.81 -12.87 -12.80
CA VAL A 155 -1.56 -13.62 -12.94
C VAL A 155 -1.80 -15.13 -13.01
N ASN A 156 -2.73 -15.68 -12.21
CA ASN A 156 -3.10 -17.09 -12.30
C ASN A 156 -3.66 -17.41 -13.69
N HIS A 157 -4.58 -16.59 -14.21
CA HIS A 157 -5.07 -16.77 -15.58
C HIS A 157 -3.93 -16.71 -16.61
N LYS A 158 -2.95 -15.82 -16.42
CA LYS A 158 -1.81 -15.73 -17.34
C LYS A 158 -0.88 -16.94 -17.24
N ILE A 159 -0.70 -17.48 -16.04
CA ILE A 159 0.02 -18.74 -15.80
C ILE A 159 -0.68 -19.87 -16.58
N ASP A 160 -2.00 -20.04 -16.39
CA ASP A 160 -2.79 -21.08 -17.07
C ASP A 160 -2.68 -20.94 -18.59
N GLU A 161 -2.78 -19.71 -19.11
CA GLU A 161 -2.61 -19.44 -20.54
C GLU A 161 -1.22 -19.85 -21.05
N MET A 162 -0.15 -19.53 -20.32
CA MET A 162 1.22 -19.88 -20.70
C MET A 162 1.46 -21.38 -20.70
N GLN A 163 0.92 -22.09 -19.71
CA GLN A 163 1.03 -23.54 -19.62
C GLN A 163 0.26 -24.22 -20.76
N LEU A 164 -0.98 -23.78 -21.03
CA LEU A 164 -1.85 -24.40 -22.02
C LEU A 164 -1.47 -24.07 -23.47
N LYS A 165 -1.12 -22.82 -23.78
CA LYS A 165 -0.87 -22.38 -25.18
C LYS A 165 0.58 -22.50 -25.60
N HIS A 166 1.51 -22.34 -24.67
CA HIS A 166 2.94 -22.31 -24.96
C HIS A 166 3.68 -23.54 -24.40
N ASN A 167 2.96 -24.47 -23.76
CA ASN A 167 3.48 -25.72 -23.20
C ASN A 167 4.59 -25.50 -22.14
N TRP A 168 4.52 -24.37 -21.42
CA TRP A 168 5.45 -24.08 -20.32
C TRP A 168 5.15 -24.98 -19.13
N CYS A 169 6.18 -25.53 -18.50
CA CYS A 169 6.02 -26.33 -17.30
C CYS A 169 5.75 -25.47 -16.07
N PHE A 170 5.28 -26.09 -14.99
CA PHE A 170 4.99 -25.39 -13.74
C PHE A 170 6.20 -24.63 -13.17
N ALA A 171 7.42 -25.14 -13.34
CA ALA A 171 8.63 -24.49 -12.84
C ALA A 171 8.92 -23.17 -13.59
N GLU A 172 8.62 -23.11 -14.89
CA GLU A 172 8.90 -21.96 -15.76
C GLU A 172 7.93 -20.80 -15.51
N VAL A 173 6.75 -21.04 -14.95
CA VAL A 173 5.73 -20.00 -14.69
C VAL A 173 5.73 -19.49 -13.24
N GLN A 174 6.45 -20.16 -12.34
CA GLN A 174 6.56 -19.80 -10.92
C GLN A 174 7.04 -18.36 -10.66
N PHE A 175 7.86 -17.81 -11.56
CA PHE A 175 8.40 -16.45 -11.40
C PHE A 175 7.29 -15.38 -11.39
N LEU A 176 6.18 -15.59 -12.10
CA LEU A 176 5.06 -14.65 -12.14
C LEU A 176 4.41 -14.52 -10.76
N LYS A 177 4.17 -15.66 -10.10
CA LYS A 177 3.63 -15.66 -8.73
C LYS A 177 4.60 -14.99 -7.75
N LYS A 178 5.89 -15.33 -7.83
CA LYS A 178 6.94 -14.71 -7.02
C LYS A 178 7.00 -13.19 -7.21
N ALA A 179 6.84 -12.70 -8.43
CA ALA A 179 6.84 -11.26 -8.71
C ALA A 179 5.69 -10.54 -8.00
N VAL A 180 4.48 -11.12 -7.98
CA VAL A 180 3.34 -10.53 -7.26
C VAL A 180 3.50 -10.66 -5.74
N ASP A 181 4.05 -11.77 -5.25
CA ASP A 181 4.36 -11.96 -3.82
C ASP A 181 5.32 -10.86 -3.32
N VAL A 182 6.40 -10.60 -4.08
CA VAL A 182 7.38 -9.54 -3.77
C VAL A 182 6.74 -8.16 -3.84
N LEU A 183 5.93 -7.89 -4.87
CA LEU A 183 5.22 -6.61 -5.00
C LEU A 183 4.38 -6.30 -3.76
N ARG A 184 3.62 -7.30 -3.26
CA ARG A 184 2.80 -7.15 -2.06
C ARG A 184 3.60 -6.95 -0.80
N GLU A 185 4.71 -7.67 -0.65
CA GLU A 185 5.59 -7.50 0.49
C GLU A 185 6.17 -6.09 0.50
N CYS A 186 6.67 -5.60 -0.63
CA CYS A 186 7.14 -4.22 -0.75
C CYS A 186 6.02 -3.20 -0.45
N ARG A 187 4.79 -3.42 -0.93
CA ARG A 187 3.66 -2.53 -0.60
C ARG A 187 3.28 -2.52 0.87
N GLN A 188 3.41 -3.65 1.55
CA GLN A 188 3.10 -3.76 2.96
C GLN A 188 4.13 -3.01 3.83
N THR A 189 5.39 -3.00 3.38
CA THR A 189 6.49 -2.25 4.02
C THR A 189 6.42 -0.74 3.76
N LEU A 190 5.90 -0.31 2.60
CA LEU A 190 5.75 1.09 2.18
C LEU A 190 4.56 1.81 2.82
#